data_AF-A0A9D6VXE4-F1
#
_entry.id   AF-A0A9D6VXE4-F1
#
_cell.length_a   1.000
_cell.length_b   1.000
_cell.length_c   1.000
_cell.angle_alpha   90.00
_cell.angle_beta   90.00
_cell.angle_gamma   90.00
#
_symmetry.space_group_name_H-M   'P 1'
#
loop_
_entity.id
_entity.type
_entity.pdbx_description
1 polymer ?
#
loop_
_entity_poly.entity_id
_entity_poly.type
_entity_poly.pdbx_seq_one_letter_code
_entity_poly.pdbx_strand_id
1 'polypeptide(L)'
;MTGPDRDRDGEREPRSSRDRDVSWSEIDKKRDQSRHVGGDARRDRKPRGSSVTSVGRYKSDLSRLFERGEAGKLVKGVARQAGLDVSGGLPERQQALRAILDAPDPATAAKAVDAFREKHGELPDDPEVLCQALLHTDDAVLLDALQRLHRYLAGHVVSRKTLLIQRAKQVELRAESDELREAASKVRDLLGG
;
A
#
# COMPACT_ATOMS: atom_id res chain seq x y z
N MET A 1 -52.69 51.04 -3.27
CA MET A 1 -53.75 50.67 -4.25
C MET A 1 -53.05 50.68 -5.60
N THR A 2 -52.88 49.60 -6.35
CA THR A 2 -53.78 48.48 -6.66
C THR A 2 -52.90 47.31 -7.13
N GLY A 3 -53.29 46.08 -6.78
CA GLY A 3 -52.61 44.85 -7.20
C GLY A 3 -52.97 44.41 -8.62
N PRO A 4 -53.06 43.09 -8.88
CA PRO A 4 -52.03 42.34 -9.60
C PRO A 4 -52.56 41.71 -10.91
N ASP A 5 -51.70 41.50 -11.90
CA ASP A 5 -52.00 40.63 -13.04
C ASP A 5 -51.14 39.35 -12.98
N ARG A 6 -51.86 38.24 -12.89
CA ARG A 6 -51.39 36.87 -13.05
C ARG A 6 -51.39 36.51 -14.55
N ASP A 7 -50.84 35.33 -14.83
CA ASP A 7 -51.09 34.49 -16.00
C ASP A 7 -49.84 34.26 -16.86
N ARG A 8 -49.03 33.29 -16.42
CA ARG A 8 -48.39 32.38 -17.35
C ARG A 8 -48.29 31.00 -16.73
N ASP A 9 -49.35 30.23 -16.96
CA ASP A 9 -49.43 28.80 -16.74
C ASP A 9 -48.28 28.08 -17.44
N GLY A 10 -47.62 27.22 -16.67
CA GLY A 10 -46.53 26.37 -17.11
C GLY A 10 -46.46 25.20 -16.14
N GLU A 11 -47.51 24.39 -16.15
CA GLU A 11 -47.62 23.12 -15.43
C GLU A 11 -46.34 22.30 -15.67
N ARG A 12 -45.48 22.24 -14.65
CA ARG A 12 -44.36 21.29 -14.64
C ARG A 12 -44.93 19.95 -14.21
N GLU A 13 -45.18 19.09 -15.19
CA GLU A 13 -45.45 17.67 -14.98
C GLU A 13 -44.43 17.06 -13.99
N PRO A 14 -44.87 16.21 -13.04
CA PRO A 14 -43.96 15.47 -12.20
C PRO A 14 -43.25 14.44 -13.07
N ARG A 15 -41.99 14.71 -13.41
CA ARG A 15 -41.13 13.77 -14.14
C ARG A 15 -41.07 12.47 -13.38
N SER A 16 -41.63 11.44 -14.00
CA SER A 16 -41.72 10.08 -13.50
C SER A 16 -40.38 9.55 -13.02
N SER A 17 -40.40 8.91 -11.85
CA SER A 17 -39.34 8.12 -11.22
C SER A 17 -38.86 6.94 -12.11
N ARG A 18 -38.08 7.23 -13.15
CA ARG A 18 -37.43 6.24 -14.04
C ARG A 18 -35.90 6.31 -14.07
N ASP A 19 -35.29 7.16 -13.27
CA ASP A 19 -33.83 7.10 -13.02
C ASP A 19 -33.57 6.37 -11.70
N ARG A 20 -33.98 5.09 -11.65
CA ARG A 20 -33.49 4.16 -10.64
C ARG A 20 -32.24 3.49 -11.18
N ASP A 21 -31.23 3.44 -10.33
CA ASP A 21 -29.91 2.89 -10.52
C ASP A 21 -29.90 1.66 -11.43
N VAL A 22 -29.39 1.84 -12.65
CA VAL A 22 -29.09 0.72 -13.53
C VAL A 22 -27.96 -0.06 -12.86
N SER A 23 -28.30 -1.21 -12.30
CA SER A 23 -27.32 -2.10 -11.67
C SER A 23 -26.28 -2.50 -12.71
N TRP A 24 -25.00 -2.50 -12.33
CA TRP A 24 -23.90 -2.95 -13.18
C TRP A 24 -24.15 -4.32 -13.81
N SER A 25 -24.89 -5.19 -13.12
CA SER A 25 -25.30 -6.50 -13.61
C SER A 25 -26.28 -6.43 -14.80
N GLU A 26 -27.16 -5.42 -14.86
CA GLU A 26 -28.07 -5.22 -16.01
C GLU A 26 -27.34 -4.67 -17.23
N ILE A 27 -26.31 -3.85 -17.02
CA ILE A 27 -25.44 -3.35 -18.10
C ILE A 27 -24.71 -4.52 -18.77
N ASP A 28 -24.20 -5.46 -17.97
CA ASP A 28 -23.50 -6.63 -18.49
C ASP A 28 -24.46 -7.59 -19.23
N LYS A 29 -25.68 -7.77 -18.71
CA LYS A 29 -26.72 -8.57 -19.36
C LYS A 29 -27.16 -8.00 -20.71
N LYS A 30 -27.27 -6.67 -20.83
CA LYS A 30 -27.58 -5.99 -22.11
C LYS A 30 -26.45 -6.13 -23.14
N ARG A 31 -25.20 -6.22 -22.66
CA ARG A 31 -24.01 -6.40 -23.52
C ARG A 31 -23.89 -7.82 -24.06
N ASP A 32 -24.36 -8.82 -23.31
CA ASP A 32 -24.36 -10.21 -23.77
C ASP A 32 -25.53 -10.50 -24.73
N GLN A 33 -26.67 -9.83 -24.53
CA GLN A 33 -27.84 -9.94 -25.43
C GLN A 33 -27.67 -9.30 -26.81
N SER A 34 -26.61 -8.51 -27.06
CA SER A 34 -26.39 -7.83 -28.35
C SER A 34 -25.69 -8.70 -29.40
N ARG A 35 -25.53 -10.01 -29.15
CA ARG A 35 -24.99 -10.95 -30.13
C ARG A 35 -26.11 -11.86 -30.64
N HIS A 36 -26.89 -11.41 -31.62
CA HIS A 36 -27.51 -12.25 -32.68
C HIS A 36 -28.44 -11.41 -33.57
N VAL A 37 -27.88 -10.70 -34.55
CA VAL A 37 -28.53 -10.46 -35.85
C VAL A 37 -27.43 -10.45 -36.90
N GLY A 38 -27.53 -11.35 -37.88
CA GLY A 38 -26.56 -11.54 -38.96
C GLY A 38 -26.53 -10.39 -39.96
N GLY A 39 -25.45 -10.33 -40.73
CA GLY A 39 -25.31 -9.39 -41.84
C GLY A 39 -23.87 -9.29 -42.30
N ASP A 40 -23.55 -10.07 -43.33
CA ASP A 40 -22.33 -10.01 -44.12
C ASP A 40 -22.08 -8.58 -44.63
N ALA A 41 -20.97 -7.97 -44.22
CA ALA A 41 -20.37 -6.84 -44.92
C ALA A 41 -18.90 -6.67 -44.48
N ARG A 42 -18.01 -7.13 -45.36
CA ARG A 42 -16.59 -6.81 -45.38
C ARG A 42 -16.36 -5.31 -45.13
N ARG A 43 -15.64 -4.99 -44.04
CA ARG A 43 -14.97 -3.70 -43.88
C ARG A 43 -13.68 -3.89 -43.09
N ASP A 44 -12.57 -3.63 -43.78
CA ASP A 44 -11.27 -3.29 -43.20
C ASP A 44 -11.42 -2.34 -42.01
N ARG A 45 -11.25 -2.87 -40.80
CA ARG A 45 -10.85 -2.10 -39.63
C ARG A 45 -9.87 -2.91 -38.82
N LYS A 46 -8.59 -2.57 -39.01
CA LYS A 46 -7.48 -2.91 -38.12
C LYS A 46 -7.91 -2.68 -36.66
N PRO A 47 -7.97 -3.70 -35.78
CA PRO A 47 -8.41 -3.50 -34.41
C PRO A 47 -7.28 -2.82 -33.62
N ARG A 48 -7.37 -1.49 -33.46
CA ARG A 48 -6.74 -0.79 -32.34
C ARG A 48 -7.53 -1.11 -31.09
N GLY A 49 -7.16 -2.18 -30.38
CA GLY A 49 -7.80 -2.57 -29.13
C GLY A 49 -7.49 -3.98 -28.68
N SER A 50 -6.24 -4.27 -28.28
CA SER A 50 -5.85 -5.55 -27.70
C SER A 50 -5.11 -5.40 -26.37
N SER A 51 -5.56 -4.47 -25.52
CA SER A 51 -4.95 -4.25 -24.19
C SER A 51 -5.61 -5.06 -23.07
N VAL A 52 -6.84 -5.54 -23.24
CA VAL A 52 -7.54 -6.27 -22.16
C VAL A 52 -7.19 -7.77 -22.16
N THR A 53 -6.90 -8.34 -23.33
CA THR A 53 -6.45 -9.74 -23.45
C THR A 53 -4.97 -9.92 -23.16
N SER A 54 -4.14 -8.87 -23.28
CA SER A 54 -2.71 -8.94 -22.95
C SER A 54 -2.46 -8.93 -21.44
N VAL A 55 -3.24 -8.17 -20.66
CA VAL A 55 -3.11 -8.14 -19.19
C VAL A 55 -3.62 -9.43 -18.55
N GLY A 56 -4.71 -10.00 -19.07
CA GLY A 56 -5.22 -11.30 -18.61
C GLY A 56 -4.25 -12.44 -18.91
N ARG A 57 -3.64 -12.44 -20.11
CA ARG A 57 -2.60 -13.40 -20.49
C ARG A 57 -1.33 -13.21 -19.67
N TYR A 58 -0.90 -11.96 -19.47
CA TYR A 58 0.25 -11.64 -18.61
C TYR A 58 0.02 -12.10 -17.17
N LYS A 59 -1.17 -11.86 -16.59
CA LYS A 59 -1.51 -12.36 -15.25
C LYS A 59 -1.53 -13.89 -15.20
N SER A 60 -2.13 -14.56 -16.18
CA SER A 60 -2.14 -16.02 -16.21
C SER A 60 -0.75 -16.62 -16.45
N ASP A 61 0.08 -15.98 -17.25
CA ASP A 61 1.45 -16.40 -17.52
C ASP A 61 2.34 -16.17 -16.29
N LEU A 62 2.15 -15.07 -15.56
CA LEU A 62 2.78 -14.86 -14.26
C LEU A 62 2.32 -15.90 -13.24
N SER A 63 1.01 -16.13 -13.09
CA SER A 63 0.48 -17.14 -12.17
C SER A 63 1.03 -18.53 -12.47
N ARG A 64 1.14 -18.90 -13.75
CA ARG A 64 1.77 -20.16 -14.18
C ARG A 64 3.25 -20.25 -13.84
N LEU A 65 4.00 -19.14 -13.94
CA LEU A 65 5.41 -19.10 -13.55
C LEU A 65 5.60 -19.29 -12.03
N PHE A 66 4.66 -18.80 -11.21
CA PHE A 66 4.68 -19.01 -9.76
C PHE A 66 4.18 -20.39 -9.34
N GLU A 67 3.08 -20.90 -9.92
CA GLU A 67 2.54 -22.24 -9.64
C GLU A 67 3.46 -23.37 -10.10
N ARG A 68 4.18 -23.19 -11.20
CA ARG A 68 5.14 -24.17 -11.74
C ARG A 68 6.50 -24.16 -11.01
N GLY A 69 6.68 -23.27 -10.01
CA GLY A 69 7.92 -23.14 -9.24
C GLY A 69 9.09 -22.54 -10.03
N GLU A 70 8.83 -21.94 -11.20
CA GLU A 70 9.84 -21.39 -12.10
C GLU A 70 10.20 -19.94 -11.79
N ALA A 71 9.33 -19.20 -11.06
CA ALA A 71 9.66 -17.90 -10.50
C ALA A 71 10.91 -17.93 -9.62
N GLY A 72 11.13 -19.02 -8.88
CA GLY A 72 12.37 -19.24 -8.12
C GLY A 72 13.62 -19.37 -9.00
N LYS A 73 13.49 -19.86 -10.23
CA LYS A 73 14.60 -19.96 -11.19
C LYS A 73 14.92 -18.61 -11.85
N LEU A 74 13.91 -17.79 -12.11
CA LEU A 74 14.07 -16.42 -12.60
C LEU A 74 14.75 -15.52 -11.56
N VAL A 75 14.31 -15.60 -10.29
CA VAL A 75 14.96 -14.90 -9.18
C VAL A 75 16.40 -15.37 -9.00
N LYS A 76 16.67 -16.69 -9.12
CA LYS A 76 18.04 -17.24 -9.15
C LYS A 76 18.87 -16.71 -10.32
N GLY A 77 18.28 -16.57 -11.52
CA GLY A 77 18.97 -16.03 -12.69
C GLY A 77 19.37 -14.57 -12.52
N VAL A 78 18.44 -13.74 -12.03
CA VAL A 78 18.67 -12.32 -11.73
C VAL A 78 19.68 -12.15 -10.58
N ALA A 79 19.56 -12.97 -9.53
CA ALA A 79 20.49 -12.94 -8.40
C ALA A 79 21.90 -13.40 -8.80
N ARG A 80 22.03 -14.45 -9.61
CA ARG A 80 23.31 -14.91 -10.17
C ARG A 80 23.96 -13.85 -11.06
N GLN A 81 23.17 -13.12 -11.84
CA GLN A 81 23.66 -12.01 -12.67
C GLN A 81 24.07 -10.79 -11.83
N ALA A 82 23.54 -10.67 -10.61
CA ALA A 82 23.90 -9.66 -9.61
C ALA A 82 24.96 -10.14 -8.58
N GLY A 83 25.52 -11.34 -8.73
CA GLY A 83 26.52 -11.89 -7.78
C GLY A 83 25.96 -12.29 -6.41
N LEU A 84 24.64 -12.45 -6.29
CA LEU A 84 23.96 -12.91 -5.08
C LEU A 84 23.70 -14.42 -5.18
N ASP A 85 24.38 -15.19 -4.33
CA ASP A 85 24.18 -16.64 -4.26
C ASP A 85 22.79 -16.95 -3.66
N VAL A 86 21.99 -17.75 -4.37
CA VAL A 86 20.65 -18.17 -3.96
C VAL A 86 20.62 -19.69 -3.87
N SER A 87 21.41 -20.20 -2.94
CA SER A 87 21.27 -21.54 -2.39
C SER A 87 21.02 -21.44 -0.87
N GLY A 88 19.77 -21.63 -0.45
CA GLY A 88 19.41 -21.83 0.96
C GLY A 88 19.14 -20.54 1.76
N GLY A 89 17.87 -20.14 1.81
CA GLY A 89 17.42 -19.04 2.67
C GLY A 89 17.57 -17.64 2.05
N LEU A 90 16.86 -16.67 2.63
CA LEU A 90 17.10 -15.25 2.31
C LEU A 90 18.51 -14.89 2.81
N PRO A 91 19.20 -13.90 2.23
CA PRO A 91 20.43 -13.35 2.79
C PRO A 91 20.27 -13.14 4.30
N GLU A 92 21.28 -13.46 5.11
CA GLU A 92 21.18 -13.42 6.59
C GLU A 92 20.57 -12.09 7.09
N ARG A 93 20.96 -10.98 6.46
CA ARG A 93 20.40 -9.65 6.69
C ARG A 93 18.88 -9.56 6.48
N GLN A 94 18.35 -10.16 5.41
CA GLN A 94 16.91 -10.18 5.13
C GLN A 94 16.13 -11.06 6.12
N GLN A 95 16.73 -12.16 6.59
CA GLN A 95 16.11 -12.98 7.64
C GLN A 95 16.02 -12.20 8.94
N ALA A 96 17.07 -11.46 9.31
CA ALA A 96 17.09 -10.62 10.49
C ALA A 96 16.06 -9.46 10.38
N LEU A 97 15.89 -8.85 9.21
CA LEU A 97 14.82 -7.87 8.99
C LEU A 97 13.42 -8.48 9.14
N ARG A 98 13.20 -9.67 8.60
CA ARG A 98 11.94 -10.40 8.80
C ARG A 98 11.68 -10.68 10.27
N ALA A 99 12.69 -11.09 11.03
CA ALA A 99 12.55 -11.33 12.46
C ALA A 99 12.09 -10.08 13.23
N ILE A 100 12.54 -8.89 12.82
CA ILE A 100 12.06 -7.62 13.39
C ILE A 100 10.58 -7.37 13.02
N LEU A 101 10.23 -7.55 11.75
CA LEU A 101 8.89 -7.24 11.24
C LEU A 101 7.81 -8.20 11.75
N ASP A 102 8.16 -9.49 11.84
CA ASP A 102 7.26 -10.58 12.24
C ASP A 102 7.21 -10.76 13.78
N ALA A 103 7.93 -9.93 14.54
CA ALA A 103 7.95 -9.99 15.99
C ALA A 103 6.53 -9.79 16.58
N PRO A 104 6.00 -10.76 17.34
CA PRO A 104 4.62 -10.70 17.84
C PRO A 104 4.47 -9.80 19.08
N ASP A 105 5.55 -9.61 19.84
CA ASP A 105 5.55 -8.89 21.10
C ASP A 105 6.71 -7.89 21.20
N PRO A 106 6.59 -6.85 22.04
CA PRO A 106 7.61 -5.81 22.19
C PRO A 106 8.99 -6.35 22.63
N ALA A 107 9.03 -7.39 23.46
CA ALA A 107 10.29 -7.94 23.95
C ALA A 107 11.03 -8.71 22.85
N THR A 108 10.30 -9.46 22.02
CA THR A 108 10.85 -10.14 20.85
C THR A 108 11.29 -9.14 19.78
N ALA A 109 10.53 -8.06 19.58
CA ALA A 109 10.90 -6.97 18.66
C ALA A 109 12.22 -6.30 19.10
N ALA A 110 12.35 -5.99 20.40
CA ALA A 110 13.57 -5.40 20.94
C ALA A 110 14.78 -6.31 20.74
N LYS A 111 14.67 -7.60 21.11
CA LYS A 111 15.74 -8.58 20.89
C LYS A 111 16.11 -8.75 19.41
N ALA A 112 15.15 -8.73 18.51
CA ALA A 112 15.40 -8.82 17.08
C ALA A 112 16.14 -7.60 16.55
N VAL A 113 15.81 -6.41 17.05
CA VAL A 113 16.51 -5.15 16.73
C VAL A 113 17.94 -5.18 17.25
N ASP A 114 18.16 -5.59 18.50
CA ASP A 114 19.51 -5.73 19.07
C ASP A 114 20.36 -6.72 18.29
N ALA A 115 19.83 -7.91 18.01
CA ALA A 115 20.53 -8.93 17.24
C ALA A 115 20.86 -8.47 15.81
N PHE A 116 19.97 -7.68 15.19
CA PHE A 116 20.25 -7.08 13.89
C PHE A 116 21.39 -6.08 13.98
N ARG A 117 21.39 -5.21 15.00
CA ARG A 117 22.42 -4.18 15.17
C ARG A 117 23.78 -4.77 15.49
N GLU A 118 23.83 -5.81 16.30
CA GLU A 118 25.07 -6.53 16.63
C GLU A 118 25.72 -7.15 15.37
N LYS A 119 24.91 -7.74 14.49
CA LYS A 119 25.42 -8.44 13.29
C LYS A 119 25.63 -7.56 12.07
N HIS A 120 24.80 -6.55 11.90
CA HIS A 120 24.71 -5.76 10.66
C HIS A 120 24.90 -4.25 10.87
N GLY A 121 25.04 -3.79 12.11
CA GLY A 121 25.29 -2.40 12.45
C GLY A 121 24.01 -1.57 12.51
N GLU A 122 23.81 -0.71 11.52
CA GLU A 122 22.72 0.28 11.56
C GLU A 122 21.40 -0.24 11.00
N LEU A 123 20.28 0.17 11.61
CA LEU A 123 18.94 -0.14 11.13
C LEU A 123 18.69 0.52 9.76
N PRO A 124 18.00 -0.17 8.83
CA PRO A 124 17.63 0.44 7.55
C PRO A 124 16.62 1.56 7.73
N ASP A 125 16.62 2.51 6.79
CA ASP A 125 15.62 3.60 6.70
C ASP A 125 14.28 3.09 6.14
N ASP A 126 13.77 1.99 6.68
CA ASP A 126 12.48 1.40 6.36
C ASP A 126 11.47 1.77 7.46
N PRO A 127 10.35 2.45 7.14
CA PRO A 127 9.39 2.90 8.14
C PRO A 127 8.72 1.75 8.91
N GLU A 128 8.58 0.54 8.34
CA GLU A 128 8.01 -0.59 9.09
C GLU A 128 9.01 -1.16 10.10
N VAL A 129 10.29 -1.24 9.72
CA VAL A 129 11.38 -1.68 10.62
C VAL A 129 11.57 -0.65 11.74
N LEU A 130 11.61 0.63 11.40
CA LEU A 130 11.70 1.73 12.37
C LEU A 130 10.49 1.75 13.30
N CYS A 131 9.28 1.47 12.79
CA CYS A 131 8.08 1.36 13.63
C CYS A 131 8.21 0.25 14.68
N GLN A 132 8.81 -0.90 14.33
CA GLN A 132 9.06 -1.97 15.28
C GLN A 132 10.18 -1.62 16.26
N ALA A 133 11.19 -0.87 15.82
CA ALA A 133 12.24 -0.35 16.69
C ALA A 133 11.70 0.60 17.77
N LEU A 134 10.57 1.28 17.54
CA LEU A 134 9.90 2.09 18.58
C LEU A 134 9.32 1.27 19.75
N LEU A 135 9.36 -0.06 19.67
CA LEU A 135 8.99 -0.95 20.80
C LEU A 135 10.14 -1.21 21.76
N HIS A 136 11.33 -0.74 21.41
CA HIS A 136 12.53 -0.92 22.21
C HIS A 136 12.43 -0.21 23.57
N THR A 137 13.15 -0.71 24.57
CA THR A 137 13.20 -0.10 25.91
C THR A 137 14.40 0.81 26.13
N ASP A 138 15.45 0.63 25.33
CA ASP A 138 16.64 1.49 25.34
C ASP A 138 16.40 2.81 24.58
N ASP A 139 16.53 3.92 25.31
CA ASP A 139 16.38 5.29 24.84
C ASP A 139 17.32 5.63 23.68
N ALA A 140 18.54 5.09 23.65
CA ALA A 140 19.49 5.36 22.57
C ALA A 140 18.99 4.79 21.24
N VAL A 141 18.36 3.61 21.27
CA VAL A 141 17.75 2.97 20.09
C VAL A 141 16.51 3.72 19.65
N LEU A 142 15.67 4.12 20.61
CA LEU A 142 14.47 4.90 20.34
C LEU A 142 14.81 6.25 19.69
N LEU A 143 15.84 6.94 20.20
CA LEU A 143 16.27 8.22 19.67
C LEU A 143 16.79 8.09 18.23
N ASP A 144 17.66 7.10 17.96
CA ASP A 144 18.16 6.83 16.60
C ASP A 144 17.00 6.50 15.63
N ALA A 145 16.07 5.64 16.07
CA ALA A 145 14.91 5.28 15.28
C ALA A 145 14.02 6.49 14.96
N LEU A 146 13.73 7.35 15.95
CA LEU A 146 12.94 8.57 15.78
C LEU A 146 13.63 9.59 14.87
N GLN A 147 14.94 9.77 15.00
CA GLN A 147 15.71 10.68 14.14
C GLN A 147 15.73 10.19 12.68
N ARG A 148 15.89 8.88 12.44
CA ARG A 148 15.76 8.29 11.10
C ARG A 148 14.36 8.45 10.55
N LEU A 149 13.34 8.20 11.36
CA LEU A 149 11.96 8.34 10.94
C LEU A 149 11.60 9.80 10.60
N HIS A 150 12.09 10.77 11.37
CA HIS A 150 11.93 12.19 11.07
C HIS A 150 12.56 12.58 9.72
N ARG A 151 13.80 12.11 9.46
CA ARG A 151 14.46 12.33 8.16
C ARG A 151 13.69 11.70 7.00
N TYR A 152 13.17 10.48 7.19
CA TYR A 152 12.37 9.79 6.19
C TYR A 152 11.06 10.53 5.89
N LEU A 153 10.34 10.94 6.93
CA LEU A 153 9.03 11.60 6.80
C LEU A 153 9.10 13.00 6.20
N ALA A 154 10.26 13.66 6.21
CA ALA A 154 10.43 14.99 5.61
C ALA A 154 10.18 15.03 4.08
N GLY A 155 10.20 13.87 3.41
CA GLY A 155 9.96 13.77 1.96
C GLY A 155 9.08 12.59 1.53
N HIS A 156 8.61 11.77 2.47
CA HIS A 156 7.91 10.53 2.18
C HIS A 156 6.61 10.37 2.99
N VAL A 157 5.66 9.66 2.38
CA VAL A 157 4.42 9.24 3.04
C VAL A 157 4.55 7.79 3.51
N VAL A 158 3.99 7.49 4.68
CA VAL A 158 4.00 6.14 5.28
C VAL A 158 2.63 5.50 5.21
N SER A 159 2.60 4.18 5.00
CA SER A 159 1.37 3.40 4.92
C SER A 159 0.65 3.30 6.28
N ARG A 160 1.39 3.04 7.36
CA ARG A 160 0.85 2.80 8.72
C ARG A 160 0.92 4.03 9.62
N LYS A 161 0.45 5.16 9.11
CA LYS A 161 0.47 6.46 9.80
C LYS A 161 -0.10 6.41 11.22
N THR A 162 -1.31 5.87 11.39
CA THR A 162 -1.99 5.80 12.70
C THR A 162 -1.20 5.00 13.72
N LEU A 163 -0.61 3.87 13.30
CA LEU A 163 0.20 3.03 14.19
C LEU A 163 1.46 3.80 14.63
N LEU A 164 2.15 4.46 13.70
CA LEU A 164 3.34 5.27 14.02
C LEU A 164 3.02 6.41 14.99
N ILE A 165 1.90 7.13 14.81
CA ILE A 165 1.45 8.16 15.76
C ILE A 165 1.24 7.56 17.16
N GLN A 166 0.55 6.42 17.24
CA GLN A 166 0.31 5.75 18.53
C GLN A 166 1.63 5.31 19.20
N ARG A 167 2.58 4.75 18.43
CA ARG A 167 3.88 4.33 18.96
C ARG A 167 4.73 5.51 19.39
N ALA A 168 4.82 6.56 18.58
CA ALA A 168 5.53 7.79 18.95
C ALA A 168 4.95 8.42 20.22
N LYS A 169 3.61 8.46 20.36
CA LYS A 169 2.94 8.91 21.59
C LYS A 169 3.26 8.02 22.80
N GLN A 170 3.35 6.70 22.62
CA GLN A 170 3.75 5.79 23.69
C GLN A 170 5.19 6.04 24.14
N VAL A 171 6.10 6.32 23.22
CA VAL A 171 7.49 6.69 23.54
C VAL A 171 7.51 8.01 24.31
N GLU A 172 6.80 9.03 23.83
CA GLU A 172 6.71 10.34 24.50
C GLU A 172 6.19 10.24 25.95
N LEU A 173 5.20 9.38 26.20
CA LEU A 173 4.63 9.17 27.54
C LEU A 173 5.58 8.43 28.49
N ARG A 174 6.49 7.61 27.95
CA ARG A 174 7.44 6.81 28.74
C ARG A 174 8.80 7.47 28.88
N ALA A 175 9.13 8.38 27.96
CA ALA A 175 10.42 9.02 27.86
C ALA A 175 10.72 9.86 29.09
N GLU A 176 11.79 9.51 29.79
CA GLU A 176 12.31 10.32 30.90
C GLU A 176 13.11 11.52 30.37
N SER A 177 13.82 11.34 29.25
CA SER A 177 14.59 12.39 28.59
C SER A 177 13.71 13.38 27.80
N ASP A 178 14.00 14.68 27.96
CA ASP A 178 13.37 15.76 27.20
C ASP A 178 13.69 15.63 25.70
N GLU A 179 14.91 15.22 25.34
CA GLU A 179 15.33 15.04 23.94
C GLU A 179 14.49 13.96 23.23
N LEU A 180 14.19 12.87 23.94
CA LEU A 180 13.41 11.77 23.41
C LEU A 180 11.94 12.18 23.24
N ARG A 181 11.39 12.94 24.19
CA ARG A 181 10.05 13.53 24.08
C ARG A 181 9.95 14.49 22.89
N GLU A 182 10.95 15.35 22.70
CA GLU A 182 10.99 16.29 21.59
C GLU A 182 11.08 15.56 20.24
N ALA A 183 11.94 14.54 20.13
CA ALA A 183 12.07 13.73 18.92
C ALA A 183 10.76 13.01 18.56
N ALA A 184 10.06 12.45 19.56
CA ALA A 184 8.77 11.80 19.37
C ALA A 184 7.68 12.79 18.94
N SER A 185 7.65 14.00 19.53
CA SER A 185 6.72 15.07 19.14
C SER A 185 6.93 15.49 17.69
N LYS A 186 8.18 15.77 17.28
CA LYS A 186 8.49 16.15 15.89
C LYS A 186 8.01 15.12 14.87
N VAL A 187 8.18 13.84 15.19
CA VAL A 187 7.67 12.74 14.36
C VAL A 187 6.14 12.76 14.28
N ARG A 188 5.44 12.97 15.41
CA ARG A 188 3.97 13.07 15.43
C ARG A 188 3.47 14.25 14.61
N ASP A 189 4.12 15.41 14.72
CA ASP A 189 3.75 16.63 13.99
C ASP A 189 3.86 16.42 12.46
N LEU A 190 4.93 15.77 11.99
CA LEU A 190 5.05 15.40 10.57
C LEU A 190 3.98 14.40 10.12
N LEU A 191 3.53 13.54 11.03
CA LEU A 191 2.40 12.66 10.83
C LEU A 191 1.06 13.40 11.11
N GLY A 192 1.01 14.70 11.38
CA GLY A 192 -0.22 15.44 11.64
C GLY A 192 -1.08 14.85 12.77
N GLY A 193 -0.42 14.36 13.84
CA GLY A 193 -1.05 13.81 15.04
C GLY A 193 -0.66 14.54 16.31
#